data_AF-A0A3R7LT31-F1
#
_entry.id   AF-A0A3R7LT31-F1
#
_cell.length_a   1.000
_cell.length_b   1.000
_cell.length_c   1.000
_cell.angle_alpha   90.00
_cell.angle_beta   90.00
_cell.angle_gamma   90.00
#
_symmetry.space_group_name_H-M   'P 1'
#
loop_
_entity.id
_entity.type
_entity.pdbx_description
1 polymer ?
#
loop_
_entity_poly.entity_id
_entity_poly.type
_entity_poly.pdbx_seq_one_letter_code
_entity_poly.pdbx_strand_id
1 'polypeptide(L)'
;MLIVSLFLTLLAVCRAQYEPTWESLDSRPLPAWYDGAKVGIFIHWGVYSVPSFGSEWFWKDWQGFGIQKYVEFMEKNYRPGFTYADFAPGFTAEFFEPEEWASVFNASGARYVVLTSKHHEGFTLWPSRYSWNWNSLDVGPKRDLVGDLAKAVRSKSPHIHFGLYHSLFEWFHPLYLQDKANKYTTNDFVTRKTMPELYELVNTYQPEVIWSDGDWEAHDTYWNSTGFLAWLFNDSPVKDTVVVNDRWGSGITCHHGSFYTCSDRYNPGVLQPHKWENAMTLDKNSWGYRRNAPLGDYLSIHDLITTLAQTISCGGNLLVNVGPTHEGRLPVIMEERLRQLGSWLDVNGDAVYDSVPWKHQNDTLTPGVWYTSKDDLVYGIVLTWPKQNLLTLGAVASAKDVKLLGYHSPELPVLQVKAFLSLSGEICKGRNPGGLPAHVGSVEPVGVGAGHVGRDAGLDQIPSASRRKDLSRRHSSGLHIELRFADG
;
A
#
# COMPACT_ATOMS: atom_id res chain seq x y z
N MET A 1 -26.18 -28.16 50.73
CA MET A 1 -25.23 -28.64 49.70
C MET A 1 -25.94 -28.57 48.35
N LEU A 2 -25.65 -27.55 47.54
CA LEU A 2 -26.11 -27.47 46.15
C LEU A 2 -24.90 -27.79 45.28
N ILE A 3 -24.92 -28.93 44.59
CA ILE A 3 -23.90 -29.29 43.60
C ILE A 3 -24.35 -28.67 42.27
N VAL A 4 -23.67 -27.62 41.85
CA VAL A 4 -23.79 -27.06 40.50
C VAL A 4 -22.86 -27.87 39.61
N SER A 5 -23.42 -28.76 38.79
CA SER A 5 -22.68 -29.45 37.73
C SER A 5 -22.39 -28.47 36.60
N LEU A 6 -21.12 -28.09 36.50
CA LEU A 6 -20.57 -27.30 35.40
C LEU A 6 -20.43 -28.22 34.17
N PHE A 7 -21.32 -28.09 33.18
CA PHE A 7 -21.13 -28.71 31.87
C PHE A 7 -20.05 -27.93 31.11
N LEU A 8 -18.82 -28.46 31.12
CA LEU A 8 -17.76 -28.01 30.22
C LEU A 8 -18.08 -28.56 28.83
N THR A 9 -18.61 -27.73 27.94
CA THR A 9 -18.65 -28.04 26.51
C THR A 9 -17.22 -27.99 25.97
N LEU A 10 -16.59 -29.15 25.83
CA LEU A 10 -15.40 -29.30 25.00
C LEU A 10 -15.80 -29.00 23.55
N LEU A 11 -15.57 -27.77 23.11
CA LEU A 11 -15.47 -27.45 21.69
C LEU A 11 -14.24 -28.18 21.16
N ALA A 12 -14.44 -29.35 20.57
CA ALA A 12 -13.43 -29.98 19.74
C ALA A 12 -13.16 -29.04 18.56
N VAL A 13 -12.09 -28.25 18.66
CA VAL A 13 -11.55 -27.52 17.53
C VAL A 13 -11.01 -28.58 16.58
N CYS A 14 -11.83 -29.00 15.63
CA CYS A 14 -11.38 -29.76 14.47
C CYS A 14 -10.48 -28.80 13.69
N ARG A 15 -9.16 -28.85 13.94
CA ARG A 15 -8.20 -28.14 13.09
C ARG A 15 -8.31 -28.76 11.71
N ALA A 16 -8.96 -28.05 10.79
CA ALA A 16 -8.97 -28.42 9.39
C ALA A 16 -7.51 -28.47 8.93
N GLN A 17 -7.06 -29.63 8.45
CA GLN A 17 -5.76 -29.77 7.83
C GLN A 17 -5.89 -29.31 6.39
N TYR A 18 -5.08 -28.33 5.99
CA TYR A 18 -5.05 -27.83 4.62
C TYR A 18 -4.19 -28.74 3.74
N GLU A 19 -4.75 -29.24 2.66
CA GLU A 19 -4.03 -30.02 1.65
C GLU A 19 -3.24 -29.08 0.72
N PRO A 20 -2.16 -29.55 0.06
CA PRO A 20 -1.36 -28.75 -0.87
C PRO A 20 -2.06 -28.56 -2.23
N THR A 21 -3.32 -28.14 -2.22
CA THR A 21 -4.13 -27.79 -3.38
C THR A 21 -4.76 -26.42 -3.18
N TRP A 22 -4.91 -25.64 -4.26
CA TRP A 22 -5.50 -24.30 -4.16
C TRP A 22 -6.93 -24.32 -3.60
N GLU A 23 -7.75 -25.30 -3.99
CA GLU A 23 -9.10 -25.47 -3.43
C GLU A 23 -9.10 -25.59 -1.90
N SER A 24 -8.14 -26.33 -1.33
CA SER A 24 -8.03 -26.46 0.12
C SER A 24 -7.45 -25.19 0.75
N LEU A 25 -6.39 -24.62 0.16
CA LEU A 25 -5.70 -23.45 0.69
C LEU A 25 -6.58 -22.19 0.69
N ASP A 26 -7.34 -21.95 -0.39
CA ASP A 26 -8.24 -20.81 -0.53
C ASP A 26 -9.49 -20.93 0.35
N SER A 27 -9.78 -22.14 0.86
CA SER A 27 -10.85 -22.32 1.86
C SER A 27 -10.48 -21.77 3.25
N ARG A 28 -9.21 -21.42 3.47
CA ARG A 28 -8.74 -20.86 4.74
C ARG A 28 -9.39 -19.49 4.98
N PRO A 29 -10.11 -19.29 6.10
CA PRO A 29 -10.66 -17.98 6.43
C PRO A 29 -9.57 -16.93 6.57
N LEU A 30 -9.83 -15.73 6.05
CA LEU A 30 -8.94 -14.59 6.25
C LEU A 30 -8.88 -14.22 7.74
N PRO A 31 -7.69 -14.11 8.35
CA PRO A 31 -7.53 -13.58 9.70
C PRO A 31 -8.15 -12.19 9.84
N ALA A 32 -9.03 -12.01 10.83
CA ALA A 32 -9.82 -10.78 10.99
C ALA A 32 -8.97 -9.51 11.16
N TRP A 33 -7.79 -9.64 11.77
CA TRP A 33 -6.86 -8.52 11.93
C TRP A 33 -6.48 -7.89 10.58
N TYR A 34 -6.32 -8.72 9.54
CA TYR A 34 -5.86 -8.25 8.23
C TYR A 34 -6.94 -7.43 7.55
N ASP A 35 -8.20 -7.88 7.60
CA ASP A 35 -9.29 -7.08 7.05
C ASP A 35 -9.47 -5.76 7.82
N GLY A 36 -9.37 -5.78 9.15
CA GLY A 36 -9.51 -4.58 9.98
C GLY A 36 -8.34 -3.60 9.90
N ALA A 37 -7.16 -4.05 9.44
CA ALA A 37 -5.93 -3.27 9.45
C ALA A 37 -5.94 -2.05 8.52
N LYS A 38 -6.46 -2.22 7.29
CA LYS A 38 -6.58 -1.25 6.19
C LYS A 38 -5.31 -0.55 5.69
N VAL A 39 -4.35 -0.22 6.55
CA VAL A 39 -3.16 0.58 6.21
C VAL A 39 -1.91 -0.16 6.68
N GLY A 40 -1.01 -0.42 5.74
CA GLY A 40 0.31 -0.97 6.00
C GLY A 40 1.43 -0.16 5.35
N ILE A 41 2.67 -0.43 5.76
CA ILE A 41 3.87 0.15 5.16
C ILE A 41 4.70 -0.94 4.50
N PHE A 42 5.06 -0.72 3.24
CA PHE A 42 6.05 -1.53 2.54
C PHE A 42 7.43 -0.87 2.63
N ILE A 43 8.49 -1.65 2.69
CA ILE A 43 9.86 -1.13 2.76
C ILE A 43 10.72 -1.89 1.76
N HIS A 44 11.14 -1.22 0.69
CA HIS A 44 12.13 -1.73 -0.26
C HIS A 44 13.51 -1.18 0.07
N TRP A 45 14.31 -2.03 0.72
CA TRP A 45 15.66 -1.70 1.17
C TRP A 45 16.61 -2.85 0.85
N GLY A 46 17.78 -2.52 0.31
CA GLY A 46 18.76 -3.50 -0.13
C GLY A 46 20.00 -2.83 -0.72
N VAL A 47 20.86 -3.61 -1.37
CA VAL A 47 22.13 -3.12 -1.91
C VAL A 47 21.90 -2.09 -3.01
N TYR A 48 20.79 -2.18 -3.75
CA TYR A 48 20.37 -1.18 -4.73
C TYR A 48 20.18 0.23 -4.16
N SER A 49 20.00 0.39 -2.84
CA SER A 49 19.97 1.69 -2.19
C SER A 49 21.34 2.39 -2.19
N VAL A 50 22.46 1.69 -2.43
CA VAL A 50 23.82 2.26 -2.48
C VAL A 50 24.02 3.12 -3.73
N PRO A 51 23.85 2.60 -4.97
CA PRO A 51 23.89 3.45 -6.16
C PRO A 51 22.76 4.47 -6.18
N SER A 52 21.62 4.17 -5.52
CA SER A 52 20.48 5.08 -5.37
C SER A 52 19.97 5.70 -6.69
N PHE A 53 20.03 4.94 -7.80
CA PHE A 53 19.77 5.43 -9.15
C PHE A 53 18.80 4.52 -9.88
N GLY A 54 17.84 5.09 -10.62
CA GLY A 54 16.87 4.30 -11.36
C GLY A 54 15.85 3.64 -10.43
N SER A 55 16.05 2.39 -10.03
CA SER A 55 15.18 1.68 -9.11
C SER A 55 15.88 0.50 -8.43
N GLU A 56 15.14 -0.26 -7.61
CA GLU A 56 15.54 -1.56 -7.07
C GLU A 56 15.88 -2.60 -8.14
N TRP A 57 15.57 -2.33 -9.41
CA TRP A 57 15.97 -3.12 -10.59
C TRP A 57 17.38 -2.81 -11.11
N PHE A 58 18.15 -1.96 -10.41
CA PHE A 58 19.46 -1.47 -10.87
C PHE A 58 20.35 -2.56 -11.47
N TRP A 59 20.54 -3.69 -10.78
CA TRP A 59 21.43 -4.75 -11.28
C TRP A 59 20.93 -5.34 -12.60
N LYS A 60 19.62 -5.60 -12.70
CA LYS A 60 19.01 -6.13 -13.92
C LYS A 60 19.08 -5.13 -15.06
N ASP A 61 18.79 -3.87 -14.81
CA ASP A 61 18.83 -2.81 -15.82
C ASP A 61 20.24 -2.54 -16.33
N TRP A 62 21.23 -2.61 -15.44
CA TRP A 62 22.64 -2.41 -15.79
C TRP A 62 23.26 -3.61 -16.49
N GLN A 63 23.23 -4.81 -15.90
CA GLN A 63 23.96 -5.99 -16.38
C GLN A 63 23.08 -6.96 -17.16
N GLY A 64 21.78 -7.01 -16.89
CA GLY A 64 20.85 -7.92 -17.57
C GLY A 64 20.37 -7.37 -18.91
N PHE A 65 19.90 -6.12 -18.91
CA PHE A 65 19.36 -5.45 -20.09
C PHE A 65 20.36 -4.52 -20.78
N GLY A 66 21.39 -4.05 -20.07
CA GLY A 66 22.38 -3.12 -20.65
C GLY A 66 21.77 -1.76 -20.99
N ILE A 67 20.83 -1.27 -20.19
CA ILE A 67 20.16 0.00 -20.48
C ILE A 67 21.19 1.13 -20.38
N GLN A 68 21.33 1.88 -21.48
CA GLN A 68 22.40 2.87 -21.69
C GLN A 68 22.60 3.84 -20.51
N LYS A 69 21.52 4.40 -19.95
CA LYS A 69 21.60 5.35 -18.82
C LYS A 69 22.28 4.76 -17.58
N TYR A 70 22.13 3.45 -17.33
CA TYR A 70 22.77 2.77 -16.19
C TYR A 70 24.21 2.43 -16.49
N VAL A 71 24.52 2.02 -17.74
CA VAL A 71 25.90 1.80 -18.20
C VAL A 71 26.71 3.08 -18.07
N GLU A 72 26.21 4.20 -18.60
CA GLU A 72 26.85 5.52 -18.52
C GLU A 72 27.01 5.99 -17.06
N PHE A 73 26.00 5.77 -16.23
CA PHE A 73 26.09 6.06 -14.80
C PHE A 73 27.22 5.27 -14.15
N MET A 74 27.38 4.00 -14.51
CA MET A 74 28.45 3.16 -13.97
C MET A 74 29.83 3.57 -14.48
N GLU A 75 29.99 3.80 -15.78
CA GLU A 75 31.24 4.25 -16.40
C GLU A 75 31.72 5.60 -15.86
N LYS A 76 30.79 6.51 -15.57
CA LYS A 76 31.11 7.85 -15.09
C LYS A 76 31.51 7.88 -13.61
N ASN A 77 30.89 7.03 -12.78
CA ASN A 77 30.97 7.17 -11.32
C ASN A 77 31.76 6.04 -10.63
N TYR A 78 32.06 4.93 -11.31
CA TYR A 78 32.72 3.78 -10.72
C TYR A 78 33.92 3.33 -11.57
N ARG A 79 34.88 2.67 -10.92
CA ARG A 79 36.09 2.18 -11.59
C ARG A 79 35.74 1.13 -12.67
N PRO A 80 36.55 1.01 -13.74
CA PRO A 80 36.43 -0.11 -14.67
C PRO A 80 36.47 -1.46 -13.94
N GLY A 81 35.63 -2.41 -14.39
CA GLY A 81 35.52 -3.74 -13.79
C GLY A 81 34.75 -3.81 -12.47
N PHE A 82 34.09 -2.72 -12.04
CA PHE A 82 33.18 -2.76 -10.89
C PHE A 82 32.04 -3.76 -11.15
N THR A 83 31.75 -4.59 -10.16
CA THR A 83 30.66 -5.58 -10.17
C THR A 83 29.54 -5.13 -9.24
N TYR A 84 28.34 -5.67 -9.39
CA TYR A 84 27.24 -5.30 -8.50
C TYR A 84 27.51 -5.68 -7.03
N ALA A 85 28.23 -6.77 -6.78
CA ALA A 85 28.63 -7.18 -5.44
C ALA A 85 29.57 -6.17 -4.75
N ASP A 86 30.33 -5.38 -5.51
CA ASP A 86 31.19 -4.32 -4.96
C ASP A 86 30.39 -3.19 -4.28
N PHE A 87 29.05 -3.11 -4.49
CA PHE A 87 28.20 -2.19 -3.74
C PHE A 87 27.92 -2.64 -2.30
N ALA A 88 27.96 -3.93 -2.00
CA ALA A 88 27.52 -4.46 -0.71
C ALA A 88 28.26 -3.88 0.51
N PRO A 89 29.59 -3.64 0.46
CA PRO A 89 30.27 -2.95 1.57
C PRO A 89 29.78 -1.51 1.81
N GLY A 90 29.24 -0.85 0.78
CA GLY A 90 28.66 0.48 0.89
C GLY A 90 27.24 0.49 1.46
N PHE A 91 26.59 -0.67 1.62
CA PHE A 91 25.32 -0.76 2.31
C PHE A 91 25.57 -0.79 3.83
N THR A 92 25.77 0.38 4.44
CA THR A 92 26.30 0.47 5.81
C THR A 92 25.24 0.35 6.90
N ALA A 93 24.02 0.81 6.62
CA ALA A 93 22.95 0.93 7.63
C ALA A 93 23.38 1.64 8.93
N GLU A 94 24.35 2.56 8.86
CA GLU A 94 24.98 3.16 10.04
C GLU A 94 24.06 4.08 10.87
N PHE A 95 22.99 4.59 10.27
CA PHE A 95 21.91 5.33 10.92
C PHE A 95 20.60 4.54 10.99
N PHE A 96 20.66 3.21 10.79
CA PHE A 96 19.49 2.37 10.98
C PHE A 96 19.18 2.19 12.46
N GLU A 97 18.19 2.96 12.93
CA GLU A 97 17.61 2.85 14.26
C GLU A 97 16.22 2.18 14.17
N PRO A 98 16.11 0.87 14.44
CA PRO A 98 14.85 0.14 14.23
C PRO A 98 13.71 0.65 15.15
N GLU A 99 14.04 1.18 16.33
CA GLU A 99 13.06 1.80 17.21
C GLU A 99 12.52 3.12 16.66
N GLU A 100 13.36 3.90 15.95
CA GLU A 100 12.93 5.13 15.28
C GLU A 100 11.98 4.80 14.13
N TRP A 101 12.32 3.80 13.31
CA TRP A 101 11.43 3.31 12.25
C TRP A 101 10.09 2.83 12.82
N ALA A 102 10.10 2.00 13.86
CA ALA A 102 8.89 1.53 14.53
C ALA A 102 8.04 2.70 15.07
N SER A 103 8.68 3.77 15.57
CA SER A 103 8.00 4.99 16.00
C SER A 103 7.38 5.76 14.83
N VAL A 104 8.05 5.83 13.68
CA VAL A 104 7.50 6.46 12.47
C VAL A 104 6.29 5.67 11.95
N PHE A 105 6.38 4.33 11.92
CA PHE A 105 5.29 3.46 11.46
C PHE A 105 4.07 3.55 12.36
N ASN A 106 4.29 3.61 13.68
CA ASN A 106 3.21 3.89 14.64
C ASN A 106 2.60 5.27 14.41
N ALA A 107 3.43 6.30 14.25
CA ALA A 107 2.97 7.66 14.00
C ALA A 107 2.31 7.86 12.64
N SER A 108 2.34 6.86 11.74
CA SER A 108 1.64 6.90 10.47
C SER A 108 0.25 6.27 10.51
N GLY A 109 -0.12 5.63 11.62
CA GLY A 109 -1.34 4.82 11.72
C GLY A 109 -1.27 3.48 10.98
N ALA A 110 -0.08 3.01 10.59
CA ALA A 110 0.00 1.67 9.99
C ALA A 110 -0.35 0.60 11.02
N ARG A 111 -1.09 -0.44 10.61
CA ARG A 111 -1.39 -1.62 11.44
C ARG A 111 -0.60 -2.86 11.03
N TYR A 112 0.20 -2.76 9.97
CA TYR A 112 1.17 -3.78 9.60
C TYR A 112 2.32 -3.19 8.78
N VAL A 113 3.45 -3.87 8.78
CA VAL A 113 4.64 -3.48 8.02
C VAL A 113 5.19 -4.68 7.26
N VAL A 114 5.70 -4.47 6.05
CA VAL A 114 6.27 -5.50 5.20
C VAL A 114 7.66 -5.04 4.75
N LEU A 115 8.71 -5.69 5.26
CA LEU A 115 10.10 -5.41 4.85
C LEU A 115 10.53 -6.38 3.75
N THR A 116 11.21 -5.90 2.71
CA THR A 116 11.93 -6.76 1.77
C THR A 116 13.02 -7.55 2.49
N SER A 117 12.72 -8.78 2.91
CA SER A 117 13.72 -9.69 3.49
C SER A 117 14.82 -9.97 2.46
N LYS A 118 14.40 -10.21 1.22
CA LYS A 118 15.24 -10.45 0.05
C LYS A 118 14.50 -9.97 -1.20
N HIS A 119 15.14 -9.12 -1.99
CA HIS A 119 14.67 -8.72 -3.32
C HIS A 119 15.29 -9.59 -4.43
N HIS A 120 14.96 -9.34 -5.69
CA HIS A 120 15.41 -10.14 -6.85
C HIS A 120 16.94 -10.22 -7.02
N GLU A 121 17.69 -9.31 -6.38
CA GLU A 121 19.16 -9.34 -6.34
C GLU A 121 19.72 -10.48 -5.47
N GLY A 122 18.91 -11.11 -4.63
CA GLY A 122 19.32 -12.24 -3.79
C GLY A 122 20.08 -11.87 -2.51
N PHE A 123 20.36 -10.58 -2.26
CA PHE A 123 20.91 -10.12 -0.99
C PHE A 123 19.86 -10.24 0.12
N THR A 124 20.21 -10.94 1.19
CA THR A 124 19.31 -11.14 2.34
C THR A 124 19.61 -10.13 3.45
N LEU A 125 18.57 -9.48 3.97
CA LEU A 125 18.64 -8.54 5.09
C LEU A 125 18.73 -9.23 6.46
N TRP A 126 19.04 -10.52 6.46
CA TRP A 126 19.25 -11.35 7.65
C TRP A 126 20.34 -12.39 7.36
N PRO A 127 20.93 -13.06 8.36
CA PRO A 127 22.00 -14.04 8.16
C PRO A 127 21.49 -15.38 7.63
N SER A 128 20.88 -15.39 6.44
CA SER A 128 20.38 -16.62 5.81
C SER A 128 21.53 -17.60 5.56
N ARG A 129 21.41 -18.83 6.08
CA ARG A 129 22.38 -19.91 5.78
C ARG A 129 22.32 -20.36 4.32
N TYR A 130 21.27 -19.98 3.61
CA TYR A 130 21.06 -20.31 2.21
C TYR A 130 21.48 -19.18 1.28
N SER A 131 21.83 -17.99 1.79
CA SER A 131 22.23 -16.86 0.95
C SER A 131 23.39 -17.21 -0.01
N TRP A 132 23.27 -16.79 -1.27
CA TRP A 132 24.30 -17.05 -2.26
C TRP A 132 25.34 -15.93 -2.24
N ASN A 133 26.44 -16.19 -1.53
CA ASN A 133 27.65 -15.35 -1.40
C ASN A 133 27.56 -14.13 -0.46
N TRP A 134 26.37 -13.68 -0.07
CA TRP A 134 26.24 -12.40 0.63
C TRP A 134 24.92 -12.23 1.39
N ASN A 135 25.03 -11.62 2.57
CA ASN A 135 23.92 -11.17 3.40
C ASN A 135 24.38 -10.01 4.31
N SER A 136 23.42 -9.35 4.95
CA SER A 136 23.67 -8.19 5.83
C SER A 136 24.55 -8.44 7.06
N LEU A 137 24.71 -9.69 7.51
CA LEU A 137 25.65 -10.05 8.57
C LEU A 137 27.07 -10.26 8.03
N ASP A 138 27.19 -10.84 6.82
CA ASP A 138 28.46 -11.18 6.21
C ASP A 138 29.13 -10.01 5.49
N VAL A 139 28.38 -9.02 4.99
CA VAL A 139 28.93 -7.84 4.30
C VAL A 139 28.03 -6.61 4.51
N GLY A 140 28.64 -5.43 4.51
CA GLY A 140 27.93 -4.17 4.76
C GLY A 140 27.64 -3.98 6.25
N PRO A 141 26.37 -4.07 6.72
CA PRO A 141 25.98 -3.66 8.08
C PRO A 141 26.56 -4.49 9.22
N LYS A 142 26.95 -5.74 8.96
CA LYS A 142 27.32 -6.73 9.99
C LYS A 142 26.22 -6.93 11.04
N ARG A 143 24.96 -6.97 10.58
CA ARG A 143 23.77 -6.87 11.43
C ARG A 143 22.61 -7.68 10.85
N ASP A 144 21.82 -8.33 11.71
CA ASP A 144 20.53 -8.93 11.33
C ASP A 144 19.45 -7.84 11.32
N LEU A 145 19.22 -7.25 10.14
CA LEU A 145 18.31 -6.12 9.99
C LEU A 145 16.84 -6.53 10.13
N VAL A 146 16.48 -7.73 9.65
CA VAL A 146 15.13 -8.30 9.79
C VAL A 146 14.82 -8.54 11.26
N GLY A 147 15.72 -9.20 11.99
CA GLY A 147 15.55 -9.51 13.41
C GLY A 147 15.41 -8.25 14.27
N ASP A 148 16.24 -7.25 14.01
CA ASP A 148 16.21 -5.99 14.73
C ASP A 148 14.92 -5.20 14.49
N LEU A 149 14.45 -5.12 13.25
CA LEU A 149 13.18 -4.44 12.96
C LEU A 149 11.99 -5.20 13.56
N ALA A 150 11.96 -6.54 13.42
CA ALA A 150 10.91 -7.38 13.98
C ALA A 150 10.79 -7.17 15.50
N LYS A 151 11.93 -7.14 16.20
CA LYS A 151 11.99 -6.90 17.64
C LYS A 151 11.49 -5.49 18.00
N ALA A 152 11.91 -4.47 17.26
CA ALA A 152 11.48 -3.09 17.52
C ALA A 152 9.98 -2.90 17.30
N VAL A 153 9.43 -3.41 16.20
CA VAL A 153 8.00 -3.34 15.89
C VAL A 153 7.18 -4.02 16.98
N ARG A 154 7.52 -5.27 17.33
CA ARG A 154 6.80 -6.03 18.37
C ARG A 154 6.87 -5.39 19.76
N SER A 155 7.99 -4.75 20.10
CA SER A 155 8.19 -4.16 21.43
C SER A 155 7.62 -2.75 21.58
N LYS A 156 7.73 -1.91 20.55
CA LYS A 156 7.31 -0.49 20.58
C LYS A 156 5.90 -0.28 20.07
N SER A 157 5.47 -1.12 19.14
CA SER A 157 4.21 -0.96 18.41
C SER A 157 3.49 -2.31 18.32
N PRO A 158 3.12 -2.94 19.45
CA PRO A 158 2.62 -4.33 19.49
C PRO A 158 1.30 -4.58 18.73
N HIS A 159 0.61 -3.52 18.31
CA HIS A 159 -0.58 -3.59 17.46
C HIS A 159 -0.26 -3.56 15.95
N ILE A 160 1.02 -3.38 15.59
CA ILE A 160 1.49 -3.44 14.22
C ILE A 160 1.96 -4.86 13.94
N HIS A 161 1.28 -5.54 13.02
CA HIS A 161 1.67 -6.86 12.57
C HIS A 161 2.94 -6.80 11.72
N PHE A 162 3.88 -7.71 11.98
CA PHE A 162 5.17 -7.73 11.29
C PHE A 162 5.12 -8.71 10.12
N GLY A 163 5.41 -8.22 8.92
CA GLY A 163 5.40 -8.96 7.67
C GLY A 163 6.71 -8.88 6.93
N LEU A 164 6.92 -9.82 6.01
CA LEU A 164 8.11 -9.90 5.19
C LEU A 164 7.76 -10.15 3.73
N TYR A 165 8.37 -9.37 2.86
CA TYR A 165 8.43 -9.65 1.44
C TYR A 165 9.57 -10.59 1.14
N HIS A 166 9.36 -11.51 0.20
CA HIS A 166 10.39 -12.41 -0.25
C HIS A 166 10.29 -12.66 -1.75
N SER A 167 11.35 -12.34 -2.48
CA SER A 167 11.44 -12.74 -3.88
C SER A 167 11.76 -14.23 -4.03
N LEU A 168 10.91 -14.95 -4.75
CA LEU A 168 11.09 -16.39 -5.01
C LEU A 168 12.32 -16.68 -5.87
N PHE A 169 12.63 -15.81 -6.84
CA PHE A 169 13.78 -15.92 -7.73
C PHE A 169 14.94 -14.98 -7.37
N GLU A 170 16.09 -15.25 -8.01
CA GLU A 170 17.27 -14.41 -7.93
C GLU A 170 17.85 -14.28 -9.35
N TRP A 171 17.96 -13.04 -9.87
CA TRP A 171 18.20 -12.79 -11.30
C TRP A 171 19.39 -13.56 -11.88
N PHE A 172 20.46 -13.68 -11.12
CA PHE A 172 21.75 -14.20 -11.58
C PHE A 172 22.23 -15.41 -10.78
N HIS A 173 21.37 -16.01 -9.95
CA HIS A 173 21.74 -17.20 -9.18
C HIS A 173 21.97 -18.39 -10.13
N PRO A 174 23.13 -19.10 -10.07
CA PRO A 174 23.49 -20.12 -11.04
C PRO A 174 22.47 -21.26 -11.11
N LEU A 175 21.97 -21.74 -9.96
CA LEU A 175 20.93 -22.77 -9.93
C LEU A 175 19.62 -22.28 -10.57
N TYR A 176 19.23 -21.02 -10.38
CA TYR A 176 18.01 -20.49 -10.98
C TYR A 176 18.16 -20.38 -12.51
N LEU A 177 19.31 -19.87 -12.97
CA LEU A 177 19.64 -19.80 -14.39
C LEU A 177 19.70 -21.19 -15.03
N GLN A 178 20.20 -22.19 -14.29
CA GLN A 178 20.23 -23.58 -14.74
C GLN A 178 18.82 -24.17 -14.86
N ASP A 179 17.98 -24.01 -13.83
CA ASP A 179 16.59 -24.47 -13.87
C ASP A 179 15.80 -23.77 -14.99
N LYS A 180 16.00 -22.46 -15.17
CA LYS A 180 15.43 -21.69 -16.27
C LYS A 180 15.90 -22.19 -17.64
N ALA A 181 17.19 -22.48 -17.81
CA ALA A 181 17.72 -23.06 -19.06
C ALA A 181 17.13 -24.45 -19.34
N ASN A 182 16.82 -25.20 -18.29
CA ASN A 182 16.10 -26.48 -18.34
C ASN A 182 14.57 -26.32 -18.38
N LYS A 183 14.06 -25.12 -18.68
CA LYS A 183 12.62 -24.82 -18.79
C LYS A 183 11.83 -25.22 -17.54
N TYR A 184 12.43 -25.06 -16.36
CA TYR A 184 11.85 -25.39 -15.06
C TYR A 184 11.45 -26.86 -14.87
N THR A 185 12.06 -27.77 -15.65
CA THR A 185 11.89 -29.22 -15.47
C THR A 185 12.79 -29.79 -14.36
N THR A 186 13.85 -29.07 -13.99
CA THR A 186 14.62 -29.25 -12.77
C THR A 186 14.25 -28.17 -11.77
N ASN A 187 14.44 -28.43 -10.47
CA ASN A 187 14.08 -27.53 -9.38
C ASN A 187 15.19 -27.46 -8.30
N ASP A 188 16.46 -27.52 -8.72
CA ASP A 188 17.61 -27.47 -7.81
C ASP A 188 17.65 -26.14 -7.04
N PHE A 189 17.30 -25.03 -7.67
CA PHE A 189 17.21 -23.73 -7.01
C PHE A 189 16.11 -23.74 -5.94
N VAL A 190 14.92 -24.23 -6.26
CA VAL A 190 13.80 -24.24 -5.32
C VAL A 190 14.09 -25.14 -4.13
N THR A 191 14.62 -26.35 -4.37
CA THR A 191 14.86 -27.35 -3.33
C THR A 191 16.06 -27.04 -2.43
N ARG A 192 17.11 -26.40 -2.97
CA ARG A 192 18.35 -26.12 -2.23
C ARG A 192 18.47 -24.69 -1.70
N LYS A 193 17.72 -23.75 -2.28
CA LYS A 193 17.79 -22.32 -1.97
C LYS A 193 16.45 -21.76 -1.49
N THR A 194 15.47 -21.60 -2.38
CA THR A 194 14.26 -20.80 -2.09
C THR A 194 13.41 -21.39 -0.97
N MET A 195 13.05 -22.68 -1.05
CA MET A 195 12.17 -23.28 -0.05
C MET A 195 12.82 -23.33 1.34
N PRO A 196 14.01 -23.93 1.53
CA PRO A 196 14.65 -23.98 2.85
C PRO A 196 14.84 -22.59 3.49
N GLU A 197 15.11 -21.57 2.66
CA GLU A 197 15.20 -20.18 3.09
C GLU A 197 13.86 -19.60 3.57
N LEU A 198 12.76 -19.87 2.87
CA LEU A 198 11.42 -19.47 3.33
C LEU A 198 11.03 -20.16 4.64
N TYR A 199 11.30 -21.46 4.78
CA TYR A 199 11.09 -22.16 6.05
C TYR A 199 11.91 -21.55 7.18
N GLU A 200 13.20 -21.22 6.94
CA GLU A 200 14.03 -20.53 7.91
C GLU A 200 13.46 -19.16 8.29
N LEU A 201 13.06 -18.36 7.29
CA LEU A 201 12.51 -17.03 7.49
C LEU A 201 11.26 -17.07 8.39
N VAL A 202 10.32 -17.97 8.10
CA VAL A 202 9.08 -18.12 8.86
C VAL A 202 9.35 -18.60 10.28
N ASN A 203 10.18 -19.63 10.45
CA ASN A 203 10.46 -20.17 11.78
C ASN A 203 11.26 -19.21 12.66
N THR A 204 12.16 -18.41 12.07
CA THR A 204 13.03 -17.48 12.81
C THR A 204 12.29 -16.20 13.16
N TYR A 205 11.63 -15.58 12.18
CA TYR A 205 11.08 -14.23 12.35
C TYR A 205 9.59 -14.20 12.58
N GLN A 206 8.86 -15.30 12.39
CA GLN A 206 7.42 -15.42 12.62
C GLN A 206 6.60 -14.26 12.00
N PRO A 207 6.77 -13.96 10.70
CA PRO A 207 6.01 -12.90 10.05
C PRO A 207 4.53 -13.30 9.90
N GLU A 208 3.65 -12.32 10.06
CA GLU A 208 2.20 -12.45 9.91
C GLU A 208 1.72 -12.07 8.51
N VAL A 209 2.61 -11.52 7.67
CA VAL A 209 2.42 -11.40 6.22
C VAL A 209 3.62 -12.02 5.53
N ILE A 210 3.40 -12.98 4.63
CA ILE A 210 4.40 -13.38 3.65
C ILE A 210 3.97 -12.83 2.29
N TRP A 211 4.68 -11.82 1.82
CA TRP A 211 4.42 -11.17 0.55
C TRP A 211 5.42 -11.70 -0.49
N SER A 212 5.03 -12.72 -1.26
CA SER A 212 5.91 -13.30 -2.27
C SER A 212 5.94 -12.47 -3.56
N ASP A 213 6.98 -12.61 -4.36
CA ASP A 213 7.11 -11.95 -5.65
C ASP A 213 8.19 -12.62 -6.50
N GLY A 214 8.32 -12.26 -7.78
CA GLY A 214 9.32 -12.91 -8.64
C GLY A 214 8.93 -14.30 -9.10
N ASP A 215 7.64 -14.59 -9.06
CA ASP A 215 7.02 -15.88 -9.33
C ASP A 215 6.66 -16.08 -10.81
N TRP A 216 6.50 -14.98 -11.55
CA TRP A 216 5.90 -14.92 -12.89
C TRP A 216 6.58 -15.76 -13.98
N GLU A 217 7.84 -16.16 -13.80
CA GLU A 217 8.56 -16.91 -14.84
C GLU A 217 8.27 -18.42 -14.84
N ALA A 218 7.70 -18.97 -13.75
CA ALA A 218 7.44 -20.39 -13.61
C ALA A 218 6.13 -20.66 -12.88
N HIS A 219 5.51 -21.82 -13.12
CA HIS A 219 4.28 -22.22 -12.42
C HIS A 219 4.54 -22.52 -10.94
N ASP A 220 3.48 -22.43 -10.14
CA ASP A 220 3.43 -22.78 -8.71
C ASP A 220 3.99 -24.18 -8.40
N THR A 221 3.86 -25.12 -9.33
CA THR A 221 4.43 -26.47 -9.24
C THR A 221 5.96 -26.48 -9.18
N TYR A 222 6.64 -25.64 -9.98
CA TYR A 222 8.10 -25.50 -9.91
C TYR A 222 8.52 -24.90 -8.56
N TRP A 223 7.80 -23.87 -8.12
CA TRP A 223 8.04 -23.19 -6.84
C TRP A 223 7.68 -24.04 -5.63
N ASN A 224 6.96 -25.16 -5.78
CA ASN A 224 6.38 -25.92 -4.68
C ASN A 224 5.52 -25.05 -3.74
N SER A 225 4.80 -24.09 -4.32
CA SER A 225 4.08 -23.07 -3.55
C SER A 225 2.98 -23.67 -2.69
N THR A 226 2.14 -24.54 -3.24
CA THR A 226 1.03 -25.15 -2.48
C THR A 226 1.55 -26.05 -1.35
N GLY A 227 2.68 -26.73 -1.55
CA GLY A 227 3.35 -27.50 -0.50
C GLY A 227 3.83 -26.62 0.65
N PHE A 228 4.47 -25.50 0.35
CA PHE A 228 4.89 -24.51 1.35
C PHE A 228 3.69 -23.89 2.08
N LEU A 229 2.65 -23.48 1.36
CA LEU A 229 1.46 -22.85 1.94
C LEU A 229 0.67 -23.81 2.83
N ALA A 230 0.57 -25.09 2.46
CA ALA A 230 -0.04 -26.11 3.32
C ALA A 230 0.70 -26.25 4.65
N TRP A 231 2.04 -26.33 4.62
CA TRP A 231 2.84 -26.29 5.85
C TRP A 231 2.64 -24.98 6.62
N LEU A 232 2.64 -23.85 5.93
CA LEU A 232 2.48 -22.52 6.53
C LEU A 232 1.18 -22.42 7.34
N PHE A 233 0.09 -22.97 6.81
CA PHE A 233 -1.24 -22.92 7.44
C PHE A 233 -1.51 -24.05 8.44
N ASN A 234 -0.76 -25.15 8.41
CA ASN A 234 -0.96 -26.28 9.33
C ASN A 234 0.01 -26.28 10.52
N ASP A 235 1.28 -26.01 10.25
CA ASP A 235 2.39 -26.41 11.14
C ASP A 235 3.29 -25.25 11.56
N SER A 236 3.32 -24.16 10.79
CA SER A 236 4.17 -23.01 11.10
C SER A 236 3.79 -22.35 12.44
N PRO A 237 4.72 -21.61 13.07
CA PRO A 237 4.45 -20.87 14.31
C PRO A 237 3.44 -19.72 14.13
N VAL A 238 3.11 -19.34 12.89
CA VAL A 238 2.23 -18.20 12.56
C VAL A 238 0.93 -18.63 11.89
N LYS A 239 0.64 -19.93 11.84
CA LYS A 239 -0.51 -20.51 11.13
C LYS A 239 -1.87 -19.89 11.43
N ASP A 240 -2.06 -19.38 12.65
CA ASP A 240 -3.32 -18.79 13.10
C ASP A 240 -3.47 -17.32 12.67
N THR A 241 -2.38 -16.63 12.29
CA THR A 241 -2.40 -15.19 11.98
C THR A 241 -1.89 -14.85 10.59
N VAL A 242 -1.06 -15.70 9.98
CA VAL A 242 -0.39 -15.39 8.72
C VAL A 242 -1.35 -15.21 7.55
N VAL A 243 -1.05 -14.24 6.68
CA VAL A 243 -1.68 -14.07 5.37
C VAL A 243 -0.62 -14.07 4.27
N VAL A 244 -1.02 -14.49 3.07
CA VAL A 244 -0.18 -14.48 1.88
C VAL A 244 -0.87 -13.76 0.73
N ASN A 245 -0.09 -13.09 -0.12
CA ASN A 245 -0.59 -12.49 -1.36
C ASN A 245 -0.81 -13.55 -2.45
N ASP A 246 -1.05 -13.11 -3.69
CA ASP A 246 -1.39 -13.90 -4.87
C ASP A 246 -0.24 -14.09 -5.87
N ARG A 247 1.02 -13.99 -5.43
CA ARG A 247 2.21 -14.05 -6.28
C ARG A 247 3.04 -15.30 -6.04
N TRP A 248 2.41 -16.46 -6.22
CA TRP A 248 2.98 -17.77 -5.92
C TRP A 248 3.22 -18.64 -7.16
N GLY A 249 3.10 -18.07 -8.36
CA GLY A 249 3.41 -18.73 -9.62
C GLY A 249 2.74 -18.06 -10.81
N SER A 250 3.23 -18.35 -12.00
CA SER A 250 2.57 -17.98 -13.25
C SER A 250 1.13 -18.50 -13.29
N GLY A 251 0.18 -17.58 -13.48
CA GLY A 251 -1.26 -17.86 -13.51
C GLY A 251 -1.97 -17.82 -12.15
N ILE A 252 -1.27 -17.47 -11.07
CA ILE A 252 -1.85 -17.45 -9.70
C ILE A 252 -2.43 -16.09 -9.32
N THR A 253 -1.86 -15.02 -9.85
CA THR A 253 -2.28 -13.63 -9.56
C THR A 253 -3.75 -13.38 -9.90
N CYS A 254 -4.48 -12.71 -9.02
CA CYS A 254 -5.95 -12.56 -9.01
C CYS A 254 -6.76 -13.87 -8.88
N HIS A 255 -6.13 -15.02 -8.60
CA HIS A 255 -6.82 -16.32 -8.56
C HIS A 255 -6.72 -17.03 -7.22
N HIS A 256 -5.57 -16.96 -6.55
CA HIS A 256 -5.34 -17.67 -5.28
C HIS A 256 -4.57 -16.83 -4.27
N GLY A 257 -4.61 -17.22 -2.99
CA GLY A 257 -3.94 -16.53 -1.89
C GLY A 257 -4.92 -15.89 -0.91
N SER A 258 -4.43 -15.47 0.26
CA SER A 258 -5.29 -14.88 1.30
C SER A 258 -5.86 -13.52 0.89
N PHE A 259 -5.15 -12.78 0.03
CA PHE A 259 -5.60 -11.54 -0.57
C PHE A 259 -4.95 -11.35 -1.95
N TYR A 260 -5.63 -10.62 -2.83
CA TYR A 260 -5.14 -10.37 -4.19
C TYR A 260 -4.42 -9.04 -4.30
N THR A 261 -3.30 -9.03 -5.00
CA THR A 261 -2.62 -7.80 -5.39
C THR A 261 -2.86 -7.52 -6.87
N CYS A 262 -3.10 -8.54 -7.70
CA CYS A 262 -3.43 -8.45 -9.13
C CYS A 262 -2.39 -7.80 -10.05
N SER A 263 -1.88 -6.64 -9.69
CA SER A 263 -0.80 -5.91 -10.33
C SER A 263 -0.17 -4.94 -9.34
N ASP A 264 0.98 -4.37 -9.67
CA ASP A 264 1.50 -3.22 -8.93
C ASP A 264 0.49 -2.06 -8.98
N ARG A 265 0.30 -1.36 -7.85
CA ARG A 265 -0.63 -0.22 -7.70
C ARG A 265 -2.06 -0.58 -8.12
N TYR A 266 -2.47 -1.83 -7.94
CA TYR A 266 -3.82 -2.27 -8.26
C TYR A 266 -4.84 -1.46 -7.46
N ASN A 267 -5.76 -0.82 -8.17
CA ASN A 267 -6.87 -0.05 -7.60
C ASN A 267 -8.04 -0.13 -8.59
N PRO A 268 -8.94 -1.12 -8.44
CA PRO A 268 -9.96 -1.41 -9.43
C PRO A 268 -11.06 -0.34 -9.50
N GLY A 269 -11.15 0.55 -8.50
CA GLY A 269 -12.19 1.59 -8.43
C GLY A 269 -13.62 1.07 -8.26
N VAL A 270 -13.78 -0.25 -8.10
CA VAL A 270 -15.05 -0.94 -7.87
C VAL A 270 -14.86 -2.03 -6.81
N LEU A 271 -15.95 -2.33 -6.08
CA LEU A 271 -15.95 -3.36 -5.04
C LEU A 271 -15.54 -4.73 -5.61
N GLN A 272 -14.59 -5.38 -4.94
CA GLN A 272 -14.16 -6.72 -5.28
C GLN A 272 -14.80 -7.78 -4.37
N PRO A 273 -15.07 -8.99 -4.88
CA PRO A 273 -15.65 -10.08 -4.09
C PRO A 273 -14.63 -10.75 -3.14
N HIS A 274 -13.34 -10.65 -3.45
CA HIS A 274 -12.25 -11.20 -2.63
C HIS A 274 -11.45 -10.07 -2.00
N LYS A 275 -10.86 -10.32 -0.83
CA LYS A 275 -9.96 -9.34 -0.20
C LYS A 275 -8.79 -9.05 -1.13
N TRP A 276 -8.39 -7.79 -1.20
CA TRP A 276 -7.28 -7.35 -2.03
C TRP A 276 -6.45 -6.27 -1.33
N GLU A 277 -5.25 -6.02 -1.85
CA GLU A 277 -4.30 -5.04 -1.34
C GLU A 277 -3.74 -4.18 -2.48
N ASN A 278 -3.82 -2.87 -2.33
CA ASN A 278 -3.16 -1.88 -3.17
C ASN A 278 -1.72 -1.67 -2.67
N ALA A 279 -0.78 -2.45 -3.18
CA ALA A 279 0.64 -2.19 -2.98
C ALA A 279 1.09 -1.04 -3.90
N MET A 280 1.46 0.10 -3.32
CA MET A 280 1.79 1.33 -4.05
C MET A 280 3.04 2.04 -3.53
N THR A 281 3.61 2.97 -4.29
CA THR A 281 4.85 3.70 -3.93
C THR A 281 4.65 5.19 -3.71
N LEU A 282 5.23 5.75 -2.63
CA LEU A 282 5.26 7.22 -2.44
C LEU A 282 6.09 7.91 -3.52
N ASP A 283 7.21 7.31 -3.91
CA ASP A 283 7.93 7.69 -5.12
C ASP A 283 7.19 7.08 -6.32
N LYS A 284 6.61 7.92 -7.18
CA LYS A 284 5.81 7.48 -8.33
C LYS A 284 6.58 6.53 -9.25
N ASN A 285 7.91 6.63 -9.28
CA ASN A 285 8.76 5.97 -10.27
C ASN A 285 9.55 4.76 -9.75
N SER A 286 9.62 4.51 -8.44
CA SER A 286 10.42 3.40 -7.88
C SER A 286 9.93 2.92 -6.53
N TRP A 287 10.21 1.65 -6.22
CA TRP A 287 10.07 1.10 -4.86
C TRP A 287 11.32 1.42 -4.02
N GLY A 288 12.51 1.22 -4.58
CA GLY A 288 13.79 1.56 -3.96
C GLY A 288 14.09 3.07 -3.91
N TYR A 289 15.14 3.43 -3.16
CA TYR A 289 15.53 4.83 -2.98
C TYR A 289 16.20 5.42 -4.24
N ARG A 290 15.68 6.57 -4.71
CA ARG A 290 16.31 7.40 -5.76
C ARG A 290 16.85 8.71 -5.18
N ARG A 291 18.17 8.88 -5.18
CA ARG A 291 18.83 10.08 -4.63
C ARG A 291 18.57 11.34 -5.44
N ASN A 292 18.25 11.19 -6.72
CA ASN A 292 18.01 12.30 -7.64
C ASN A 292 16.51 12.59 -7.89
N ALA A 293 15.60 12.00 -7.12
CA ALA A 293 14.17 12.25 -7.27
C ALA A 293 13.80 13.69 -6.87
N PRO A 294 13.21 14.49 -7.78
CA PRO A 294 12.66 15.80 -7.43
C PRO A 294 11.36 15.67 -6.63
N LEU A 295 10.96 16.75 -5.95
CA LEU A 295 9.73 16.78 -5.13
C LEU A 295 8.47 16.33 -5.91
N GLY A 296 8.37 16.68 -7.20
CA GLY A 296 7.22 16.34 -8.04
C GLY A 296 7.05 14.84 -8.32
N ASP A 297 8.09 14.04 -8.08
CA ASP A 297 8.04 12.59 -8.23
C ASP A 297 7.41 11.89 -7.02
N TYR A 298 7.24 12.60 -5.91
CA TYR A 298 6.57 12.06 -4.73
C TYR A 298 5.07 12.37 -4.76
N LEU A 299 4.26 11.42 -4.29
CA LEU A 299 2.84 11.66 -4.02
C LEU A 299 2.69 12.72 -2.92
N SER A 300 1.70 13.60 -3.09
CA SER A 300 1.28 14.48 -2.01
C SER A 300 0.48 13.71 -0.96
N ILE A 301 0.29 14.29 0.22
CA ILE A 301 -0.63 13.72 1.20
C ILE A 301 -2.07 13.63 0.66
N HIS A 302 -2.47 14.58 -0.20
CA HIS A 302 -3.80 14.55 -0.82
C HIS A 302 -3.96 13.36 -1.78
N ASP A 303 -2.94 13.06 -2.59
CA ASP A 303 -2.93 11.89 -3.47
C ASP A 303 -2.99 10.59 -2.66
N LEU A 304 -2.26 10.54 -1.54
CA LEU A 304 -2.21 9.37 -0.65
C LEU A 304 -3.56 9.11 0.03
N ILE A 305 -4.20 10.15 0.59
CA ILE A 305 -5.53 10.05 1.20
C ILE A 305 -6.58 9.69 0.14
N THR A 306 -6.47 10.23 -1.07
CA THR A 306 -7.36 9.88 -2.19
C THR A 306 -7.27 8.40 -2.52
N THR A 307 -6.05 7.87 -2.60
CA THR A 307 -5.79 6.46 -2.90
C THR A 307 -6.28 5.56 -1.75
N LEU A 308 -6.07 5.98 -0.49
CA LEU A 308 -6.62 5.28 0.68
C LEU A 308 -8.15 5.19 0.61
N ALA A 309 -8.84 6.32 0.42
CA ALA A 309 -10.29 6.40 0.39
C ALA A 309 -10.89 5.51 -0.71
N GLN A 310 -10.30 5.54 -1.92
CA GLN A 310 -10.66 4.66 -3.03
C GLN A 310 -10.51 3.18 -2.68
N THR A 311 -9.36 2.83 -2.10
CA THR A 311 -8.97 1.47 -1.80
C THR A 311 -9.91 0.84 -0.77
N ILE A 312 -10.09 1.49 0.38
CA ILE A 312 -10.89 0.92 1.48
C ILE A 312 -12.38 0.88 1.16
N SER A 313 -12.89 1.84 0.39
CA SER A 313 -14.31 1.87 -0.02
C SER A 313 -14.64 0.73 -0.97
N CYS A 314 -13.63 0.23 -1.70
CA CYS A 314 -13.72 -0.91 -2.61
C CYS A 314 -13.25 -2.23 -1.96
N GLY A 315 -13.05 -2.27 -0.64
CA GLY A 315 -12.75 -3.47 0.15
C GLY A 315 -11.26 -3.81 0.32
N GLY A 316 -10.36 -2.98 -0.23
CA GLY A 316 -8.93 -3.23 -0.19
C GLY A 316 -8.25 -2.79 1.10
N ASN A 317 -7.02 -3.26 1.30
CA ASN A 317 -6.03 -2.61 2.16
C ASN A 317 -5.04 -1.78 1.30
N LEU A 318 -4.49 -0.72 1.86
CA LEU A 318 -3.43 0.08 1.25
C LEU A 318 -2.08 -0.28 1.86
N LEU A 319 -1.11 -0.66 1.05
CA LEU A 319 0.26 -0.94 1.46
C LEU A 319 1.20 0.10 0.83
N VAL A 320 1.65 1.06 1.64
CA VAL A 320 2.38 2.25 1.18
C VAL A 320 3.88 2.03 1.28
N ASN A 321 4.57 2.00 0.14
CA ASN A 321 6.00 1.77 0.10
C ASN A 321 6.84 3.02 0.39
N VAL A 322 7.88 2.82 1.19
CA VAL A 322 9.04 3.71 1.36
C VAL A 322 10.33 3.01 0.91
N GLY A 323 11.28 3.80 0.39
CA GLY A 323 12.62 3.35 0.00
C GLY A 323 13.69 4.01 0.88
N PRO A 324 14.21 3.32 1.92
CA PRO A 324 15.25 3.85 2.78
C PRO A 324 16.61 4.01 2.09
N THR A 325 17.41 4.96 2.57
CA THR A 325 18.78 5.17 2.09
C THR A 325 19.71 4.03 2.50
N HIS A 326 20.83 3.83 1.82
CA HIS A 326 21.79 2.77 2.17
C HIS A 326 22.39 2.93 3.57
N GLU A 327 22.46 4.16 4.09
CA GLU A 327 22.88 4.43 5.46
C GLU A 327 21.76 4.20 6.51
N GLY A 328 20.56 3.76 6.11
CA GLY A 328 19.50 3.33 7.03
C GLY A 328 18.49 4.40 7.44
N ARG A 329 18.45 5.53 6.73
CA ARG A 329 17.48 6.60 7.02
C ARG A 329 16.23 6.46 6.17
N LEU A 330 15.08 6.74 6.77
CA LEU A 330 13.87 7.05 6.01
C LEU A 330 14.04 8.44 5.37
N PRO A 331 13.87 8.60 4.05
CA PRO A 331 13.94 9.91 3.42
C PRO A 331 12.93 10.86 4.05
N VAL A 332 13.36 12.07 4.41
CA VAL A 332 12.57 13.05 5.17
C VAL A 332 11.19 13.31 4.53
N ILE A 333 11.13 13.35 3.20
CA ILE A 333 9.86 13.54 2.47
C ILE A 333 8.89 12.36 2.65
N MET A 334 9.41 11.13 2.71
CA MET A 334 8.60 9.93 2.92
C MET A 334 8.12 9.86 4.37
N GLU A 335 8.99 10.15 5.35
CA GLU A 335 8.60 10.26 6.75
C GLU A 335 7.52 11.35 6.95
N GLU A 336 7.68 12.51 6.32
CA GLU A 336 6.68 13.59 6.37
C GLU A 336 5.31 13.09 5.88
N ARG A 337 5.25 12.39 4.74
CA ARG A 337 3.99 11.83 4.21
C ARG A 337 3.38 10.80 5.14
N LEU A 338 4.19 9.92 5.73
CA LEU A 338 3.71 8.94 6.70
C LEU A 338 3.12 9.62 7.94
N ARG A 339 3.80 10.61 8.53
CA ARG A 339 3.29 11.35 9.70
C ARG A 339 2.05 12.19 9.38
N GLN A 340 1.98 12.76 8.18
CA GLN A 340 0.80 13.47 7.71
C GLN A 340 -0.40 12.52 7.55
N LEU A 341 -0.17 11.30 7.06
CA LEU A 341 -1.19 10.26 6.99
C LEU A 341 -1.68 9.87 8.38
N GLY A 342 -0.76 9.63 9.33
CA GLY A 342 -1.12 9.34 10.71
C GLY A 342 -1.89 10.46 11.39
N SER A 343 -1.48 11.72 11.19
CA SER A 343 -2.23 12.88 11.71
C SER A 343 -3.66 12.95 11.16
N TRP A 344 -3.89 12.50 9.93
CA TRP A 344 -5.23 12.39 9.35
C TRP A 344 -6.00 11.20 9.94
N LEU A 345 -5.35 10.04 10.12
CA LEU A 345 -5.94 8.84 10.71
C LEU A 345 -6.26 8.98 12.20
N ASP A 346 -5.51 9.79 12.95
CA ASP A 346 -5.80 10.09 14.36
C ASP A 346 -7.19 10.75 14.52
N VAL A 347 -7.64 11.49 13.51
CA VAL A 347 -8.95 12.15 13.49
C VAL A 347 -10.00 11.27 12.79
N ASN A 348 -9.62 10.60 11.70
CA ASN A 348 -10.56 9.95 10.78
C ASN A 348 -10.52 8.41 10.83
N GLY A 349 -9.75 7.83 11.74
CA GLY A 349 -9.48 6.39 11.81
C GLY A 349 -10.73 5.53 11.99
N ASP A 350 -11.78 6.04 12.63
CA ASP A 350 -13.07 5.35 12.77
C ASP A 350 -13.74 5.05 11.42
N ALA A 351 -13.52 5.88 10.41
CA ALA A 351 -14.02 5.69 9.04
C ALA A 351 -13.17 4.71 8.22
N VAL A 352 -12.03 4.27 8.76
CA VAL A 352 -11.04 3.43 8.07
C VAL A 352 -10.96 2.07 8.74
N TYR A 353 -10.50 2.04 9.99
CA TYR A 353 -10.19 0.79 10.65
C TYR A 353 -11.44 0.00 11.00
N ASP A 354 -11.39 -1.30 10.72
CA ASP A 354 -12.50 -2.24 10.90
C ASP A 354 -13.77 -1.85 10.12
N SER A 355 -13.68 -0.91 9.18
CA SER A 355 -14.78 -0.56 8.30
C SER A 355 -14.96 -1.62 7.21
N VAL A 356 -16.15 -1.68 6.64
CA VAL A 356 -16.47 -2.48 5.45
C VAL A 356 -16.95 -1.56 4.31
N PRO A 357 -16.88 -2.01 3.05
CA PRO A 357 -17.51 -1.30 1.94
C PRO A 357 -19.00 -1.08 2.19
N TRP A 358 -19.48 0.14 1.98
CA TRP A 358 -20.91 0.42 1.99
C TRP A 358 -21.56 -0.02 0.67
N LYS A 359 -22.90 -0.01 0.61
CA LYS A 359 -23.69 -0.38 -0.59
C LYS A 359 -23.36 0.46 -1.83
N HIS A 360 -22.81 1.66 -1.63
CA HIS A 360 -22.23 2.50 -2.68
C HIS A 360 -20.77 2.82 -2.32
N GLN A 361 -19.84 2.68 -3.26
CA GLN A 361 -18.41 2.97 -3.04
C GLN A 361 -18.12 4.48 -3.08
N ASN A 362 -18.82 5.22 -3.93
CA ASN A 362 -18.65 6.66 -4.12
C ASN A 362 -20.00 7.35 -4.36
N ASP A 363 -20.00 8.69 -4.29
CA ASP A 363 -21.21 9.48 -4.52
C ASP A 363 -21.48 9.73 -6.00
N THR A 364 -22.77 9.82 -6.34
CA THR A 364 -23.25 10.01 -7.71
C THR A 364 -23.40 11.48 -8.11
N LEU A 365 -23.41 12.42 -7.17
CA LEU A 365 -23.58 13.86 -7.43
C LEU A 365 -22.32 14.66 -7.13
N THR A 366 -21.65 14.40 -6.00
CA THR A 366 -20.39 15.09 -5.66
C THR A 366 -19.18 14.20 -5.94
N PRO A 367 -18.33 14.55 -6.93
CA PRO A 367 -17.12 13.77 -7.20
C PRO A 367 -16.14 13.84 -6.03
N GLY A 368 -15.37 12.77 -5.84
CA GLY A 368 -14.38 12.70 -4.76
C GLY A 368 -14.98 12.47 -3.37
N VAL A 369 -16.21 11.97 -3.28
CA VAL A 369 -16.79 11.44 -2.04
C VAL A 369 -16.80 9.93 -2.12
N TRP A 370 -16.16 9.28 -1.15
CA TRP A 370 -16.04 7.82 -1.04
C TRP A 370 -16.70 7.34 0.25
N TYR A 371 -17.22 6.12 0.27
CA TYR A 371 -17.98 5.62 1.41
C TYR A 371 -17.44 4.33 2.00
N THR A 372 -17.42 4.30 3.32
CA THR A 372 -17.25 3.10 4.13
C THR A 372 -18.40 3.00 5.13
N SER A 373 -18.56 1.84 5.77
CA SER A 373 -19.50 1.66 6.86
C SER A 373 -18.87 0.87 8.01
N LYS A 374 -19.29 1.16 9.23
CA LYS A 374 -18.90 0.41 10.44
C LYS A 374 -20.10 0.41 11.39
N ASP A 375 -20.49 -0.77 11.86
CA ASP A 375 -21.73 -0.96 12.61
C ASP A 375 -22.93 -0.36 11.84
N ASP A 376 -23.74 0.49 12.49
CA ASP A 376 -24.88 1.18 11.87
C ASP A 376 -24.50 2.55 11.26
N LEU A 377 -23.20 2.86 11.14
CA LEU A 377 -22.71 4.14 10.65
C LEU A 377 -22.19 4.03 9.21
N VAL A 378 -22.57 5.00 8.40
CA VAL A 378 -21.96 5.27 7.09
C VAL A 378 -21.04 6.48 7.23
N TYR A 379 -19.86 6.40 6.63
CA TYR A 379 -18.88 7.48 6.61
C TYR A 379 -18.67 7.96 5.18
N GLY A 380 -18.83 9.26 4.94
CA GLY A 380 -18.43 9.90 3.69
C GLY A 380 -17.04 10.52 3.82
N ILE A 381 -16.10 10.09 2.98
CA ILE A 381 -14.74 10.65 2.89
C ILE A 381 -14.74 11.64 1.73
N VAL A 382 -14.87 12.93 2.06
CA VAL A 382 -15.02 14.02 1.09
C VAL A 382 -13.66 14.61 0.75
N LEU A 383 -13.04 14.27 -0.38
CA LEU A 383 -11.65 14.61 -0.73
C LEU A 383 -11.40 16.07 -1.14
N THR A 384 -12.43 16.91 -1.23
CA THR A 384 -12.31 18.34 -1.52
C THR A 384 -13.35 19.11 -0.73
N TRP A 385 -12.93 20.17 -0.04
CA TRP A 385 -13.87 20.98 0.71
C TRP A 385 -14.94 21.57 -0.22
N PRO A 386 -16.24 21.39 0.10
CA PRO A 386 -17.31 21.86 -0.77
C PRO A 386 -17.31 23.38 -0.89
N LYS A 387 -17.56 23.88 -2.11
CA LYS A 387 -17.77 25.31 -2.32
C LYS A 387 -19.00 25.76 -1.51
N GLN A 388 -18.92 26.97 -0.95
CA GLN A 388 -20.02 27.57 -0.17
C GLN A 388 -20.45 26.73 1.04
N ASN A 389 -19.61 25.78 1.50
CA ASN A 389 -19.95 24.84 2.56
C ASN A 389 -21.24 24.06 2.28
N LEU A 390 -21.54 23.71 1.02
CA LEU A 390 -22.73 22.92 0.65
C LEU A 390 -22.31 21.59 0.03
N LEU A 391 -22.66 20.48 0.69
CA LEU A 391 -22.38 19.13 0.20
C LEU A 391 -23.68 18.48 -0.29
N THR A 392 -23.70 18.02 -1.53
CA THR A 392 -24.89 17.38 -2.11
C THR A 392 -24.57 15.92 -2.42
N LEU A 393 -25.32 15.00 -1.83
CA LEU A 393 -25.08 13.57 -1.97
C LEU A 393 -26.23 12.89 -2.71
N GLY A 394 -25.88 12.09 -3.71
CA GLY A 394 -26.86 11.31 -4.47
C GLY A 394 -26.96 9.85 -4.05
N ALA A 395 -25.93 9.31 -3.39
CA ALA A 395 -25.95 7.92 -2.92
C ALA A 395 -26.70 7.77 -1.59
N VAL A 396 -26.90 8.87 -0.86
CA VAL A 396 -27.56 8.86 0.44
C VAL A 396 -28.97 9.41 0.32
N ALA A 397 -29.98 8.61 0.71
CA ALA A 397 -31.38 8.97 0.59
C ALA A 397 -31.91 9.82 1.78
N SER A 398 -31.47 9.53 3.01
CA SER A 398 -31.86 10.27 4.21
C SER A 398 -30.88 10.06 5.36
N ALA A 399 -30.73 11.08 6.23
CA ALA A 399 -29.95 11.02 7.48
C ALA A 399 -30.81 11.32 8.69
N LYS A 400 -30.58 10.61 9.80
CA LYS A 400 -31.14 10.99 11.10
C LYS A 400 -30.30 12.08 11.79
N ASP A 401 -28.98 11.92 11.77
CA ASP A 401 -28.03 12.83 12.43
C ASP A 401 -26.72 12.85 11.65
N VAL A 402 -26.17 14.03 11.39
CA VAL A 402 -24.97 14.27 10.59
C VAL A 402 -23.93 14.94 11.48
N LYS A 403 -22.69 14.44 11.47
CA LYS A 403 -21.57 14.99 12.26
C LYS A 403 -20.32 15.06 11.42
N LEU A 404 -19.44 16.01 11.75
CA LEU A 404 -18.12 16.21 11.17
C LEU A 404 -17.04 15.66 12.13
N LEU A 405 -16.23 14.67 11.71
CA LEU A 405 -15.18 14.10 12.55
C LEU A 405 -14.16 15.18 12.91
N GLY A 406 -13.67 15.14 14.15
CA GLY A 406 -12.73 16.11 14.69
C GLY A 406 -13.31 17.49 15.00
N TYR A 407 -14.62 17.70 14.85
CA TYR A 407 -15.27 18.98 15.14
C TYR A 407 -16.22 18.88 16.35
N HIS A 408 -15.93 19.66 17.39
CA HIS A 408 -16.61 19.57 18.69
C HIS A 408 -17.65 20.68 18.95
N SER A 409 -17.89 21.58 17.99
CA SER A 409 -18.91 22.62 18.16
C SER A 409 -20.30 22.10 17.78
N PRO A 410 -21.35 22.42 18.58
CA PRO A 410 -22.72 21.99 18.29
C PRO A 410 -23.31 22.60 17.02
N GLU A 411 -22.73 23.69 16.51
CA GLU A 411 -23.08 24.29 15.24
C GLU A 411 -22.08 23.83 14.17
N LEU A 412 -22.46 22.81 13.38
CA LEU A 412 -21.76 22.50 12.14
C LEU A 412 -21.66 23.80 11.31
N PRO A 413 -20.51 24.11 10.68
CA PRO A 413 -20.35 25.31 9.87
C PRO A 413 -21.25 25.23 8.63
N VAL A 414 -22.54 25.58 8.79
CA VAL A 414 -23.66 25.50 7.83
C VAL A 414 -23.37 24.53 6.69
N LEU A 415 -23.03 23.27 7.02
CA LEU A 415 -22.92 22.24 6.01
C LEU A 415 -24.31 21.73 5.75
N GLN A 416 -24.95 22.29 4.73
CA GLN A 416 -26.20 21.73 4.25
C GLN A 416 -25.89 20.44 3.49
N VAL A 417 -26.56 19.36 3.87
CA VAL A 417 -26.45 18.06 3.22
C VAL A 417 -27.77 17.80 2.53
N LYS A 418 -27.75 17.86 1.21
CA LYS A 418 -28.94 17.53 0.41
C LYS A 418 -28.80 16.09 -0.07
N ALA A 419 -29.54 15.20 0.58
CA ALA A 419 -29.78 13.84 0.14
C ALA A 419 -30.92 13.86 -0.90
N PHE A 420 -30.69 13.31 -2.09
CA PHE A 420 -31.72 13.18 -3.12
C PHE A 420 -32.20 11.73 -3.23
N LEU A 421 -33.52 11.52 -3.15
CA LEU A 421 -34.16 10.27 -3.59
C LEU A 421 -34.23 10.27 -5.12
N SER A 422 -33.35 9.51 -5.77
CA SER A 422 -33.59 9.05 -7.15
C SER A 422 -34.49 7.82 -7.10
N LEU A 423 -35.81 8.04 -7.17
CA LEU A 423 -36.75 6.97 -7.52
C LEU A 423 -36.56 6.64 -9.01
N SER A 424 -35.65 5.73 -9.36
CA SER A 424 -35.68 5.10 -10.67
C SER A 424 -36.78 4.02 -10.66
N GLY A 425 -38.02 4.46 -10.84
CA GLY A 425 -39.13 3.57 -11.14
C GLY A 425 -38.98 3.04 -12.56
N GLU A 426 -38.82 1.73 -12.70
CA GLU A 426 -39.06 1.05 -13.97
C GLU A 426 -40.50 1.31 -14.42
N ILE A 427 -40.67 1.96 -15.58
CA ILE A 427 -41.86 1.77 -16.41
C ILE A 427 -41.38 1.38 -17.80
N CYS A 428 -41.24 0.07 -18.00
CA CYS A 428 -41.42 -0.51 -19.32
C CYS A 428 -42.90 -0.40 -19.71
N LYS A 429 -43.23 0.38 -20.76
CA LYS A 429 -44.29 0.07 -21.74
C LYS A 429 -44.31 1.05 -22.92
N GLY A 430 -43.70 0.62 -24.02
CA GLY A 430 -44.25 0.54 -25.39
C GLY A 430 -45.02 1.70 -26.07
N ARG A 431 -44.60 1.93 -27.33
CA ARG A 431 -45.31 2.46 -28.53
C ARG A 431 -45.23 3.97 -28.84
N ASN A 432 -44.48 4.26 -29.91
CA ASN A 432 -44.76 5.30 -30.93
C ASN A 432 -46.13 5.04 -31.60
N PRO A 433 -46.83 6.03 -32.22
CA PRO A 433 -46.24 6.99 -33.18
C PRO A 433 -46.82 8.42 -33.24
N GLY A 434 -46.03 9.35 -33.81
CA GLY A 434 -46.55 10.45 -34.66
C GLY A 434 -46.56 11.87 -34.05
N GLY A 435 -46.02 12.83 -34.80
CA GLY A 435 -46.36 14.26 -34.69
C GLY A 435 -45.19 15.25 -34.55
N LEU A 436 -44.64 15.71 -35.67
CA LEU A 436 -44.07 17.06 -35.84
C LEU A 436 -45.23 18.05 -36.15
N PRO A 437 -45.05 19.40 -36.21
CA PRO A 437 -43.90 20.26 -35.84
C PRO A 437 -44.31 21.54 -35.05
N ALA A 438 -43.33 22.36 -34.61
CA ALA A 438 -43.34 23.83 -34.81
C ALA A 438 -42.07 24.54 -34.26
N HIS A 439 -41.65 25.57 -34.99
CA HIS A 439 -40.54 26.53 -34.76
C HIS A 439 -40.72 27.37 -33.48
N VAL A 440 -39.82 28.22 -32.95
CA VAL A 440 -38.93 29.32 -33.42
C VAL A 440 -38.09 29.68 -32.15
N GLY A 441 -36.86 30.19 -32.12
CA GLY A 441 -35.93 30.71 -33.13
C GLY A 441 -34.59 31.11 -32.50
N SER A 442 -33.66 31.36 -33.41
CA SER A 442 -32.31 31.93 -33.33
C SER A 442 -32.14 33.21 -32.51
N VAL A 443 -30.93 33.47 -31.98
CA VAL A 443 -30.02 34.58 -32.40
C VAL A 443 -28.59 34.30 -31.86
N GLU A 444 -27.63 34.13 -32.78
CA GLU A 444 -26.19 34.48 -32.69
C GLU A 444 -25.99 35.85 -33.41
N PRO A 445 -24.79 36.50 -33.55
CA PRO A 445 -23.41 36.14 -33.13
C PRO A 445 -22.49 37.31 -32.62
N VAL A 446 -21.32 36.90 -32.11
CA VAL A 446 -19.92 37.40 -32.35
C VAL A 446 -19.51 38.86 -32.09
N GLY A 447 -18.34 39.01 -31.45
CA GLY A 447 -17.45 40.18 -31.59
C GLY A 447 -16.09 40.02 -30.90
N VAL A 448 -15.06 39.67 -31.67
CA VAL A 448 -13.62 39.64 -31.28
C VAL A 448 -13.02 41.04 -31.46
N GLY A 449 -12.09 41.45 -30.58
CA GLY A 449 -11.25 42.63 -30.79
C GLY A 449 -9.98 42.63 -29.94
N ALA A 450 -8.83 42.68 -30.61
CA ALA A 450 -7.48 42.75 -30.02
C ALA A 450 -6.90 44.18 -30.09
N GLY A 451 -5.97 44.51 -29.20
CA GLY A 451 -5.07 45.68 -29.27
C GLY A 451 -4.21 45.78 -28.01
N HIS A 452 -2.93 45.39 -28.02
CA HIS A 452 -1.69 46.15 -28.33
C HIS A 452 -1.13 47.08 -27.21
N VAL A 453 0.03 46.65 -26.70
CA VAL A 453 1.30 47.39 -26.41
C VAL A 453 1.36 48.44 -25.28
N GLY A 454 2.37 48.29 -24.42
CA GLY A 454 2.99 49.38 -23.66
C GLY A 454 4.06 48.89 -22.66
N ARG A 455 5.33 49.21 -22.90
CA ARG A 455 6.50 48.98 -22.04
C ARG A 455 6.56 50.02 -20.91
N ASP A 456 7.19 49.68 -19.78
CA ASP A 456 8.45 50.27 -19.28
C ASP A 456 8.62 50.18 -17.76
N ALA A 457 9.89 50.25 -17.39
CA ALA A 457 10.57 49.89 -16.16
C ALA A 457 10.35 50.83 -14.95
N GLY A 458 10.78 50.39 -13.75
CA GLY A 458 10.95 51.29 -12.61
C GLY A 458 11.25 50.58 -11.30
N LEU A 459 12.39 50.92 -10.71
CA LEU A 459 13.05 50.36 -9.52
C LEU A 459 12.50 50.86 -8.18
N ASP A 460 12.95 50.16 -7.12
CA ASP A 460 13.17 50.60 -5.73
C ASP A 460 11.96 50.84 -4.80
N GLN A 461 11.89 50.07 -3.72
CA GLN A 461 12.38 50.47 -2.38
C GLN A 461 11.90 49.51 -1.28
N ILE A 462 12.85 49.08 -0.45
CA ILE A 462 12.63 48.49 0.87
C ILE A 462 12.49 49.64 1.88
N PRO A 463 11.57 49.54 2.85
CA PRO A 463 11.99 49.83 4.22
C PRO A 463 11.52 48.79 5.24
N SER A 464 12.40 48.60 6.21
CA SER A 464 12.26 47.85 7.45
C SER A 464 11.16 48.38 8.39
N ALA A 465 10.54 47.48 9.15
CA ALA A 465 10.48 47.47 10.62
C ALA A 465 9.11 47.04 11.20
N SER A 466 9.19 46.00 12.04
CA SER A 466 8.38 45.73 13.23
C SER A 466 6.84 45.84 13.15
N ARG A 467 6.18 44.68 13.22
CA ARG A 467 5.13 44.42 14.22
C ARG A 467 4.88 42.92 14.28
N ARG A 468 5.13 42.32 15.45
CA ARG A 468 4.57 41.02 15.83
C ARG A 468 3.05 41.12 15.70
N LYS A 469 2.48 40.40 14.74
CA LYS A 469 1.12 39.90 14.81
C LYS A 469 1.17 38.43 14.47
N ASP A 470 0.82 37.67 15.48
CA ASP A 470 0.49 36.27 15.44
C ASP A 470 -0.52 36.05 14.29
N LEU A 471 -0.07 35.38 13.24
CA LEU A 471 -0.87 35.00 12.09
C LEU A 471 -0.62 33.51 11.89
N SER A 472 -1.54 32.73 12.46
CA SER A 472 -1.75 31.32 12.14
C SER A 472 -1.72 31.14 10.62
N ARG A 473 -0.60 30.64 10.10
CA ARG A 473 -0.49 30.23 8.70
C ARG A 473 -1.40 29.03 8.50
N ARG A 474 -2.52 29.28 7.82
CA ARG A 474 -3.31 28.25 7.16
C ARG A 474 -2.44 27.61 6.09
N HIS A 475 -1.82 26.48 6.42
CA HIS A 475 -1.46 25.52 5.40
C HIS A 475 -2.76 24.84 4.95
N SER A 476 -3.08 24.99 3.65
CA SER A 476 -4.14 24.27 2.96
C SER A 476 -3.79 22.78 2.91
N SER A 477 -3.99 22.10 4.03
CA SER A 477 -4.25 20.67 4.09
C SER A 477 -5.76 20.50 4.08
N GLY A 478 -6.27 19.60 3.26
CA GLY A 478 -7.71 19.38 3.11
C GLY A 478 -8.37 19.12 4.47
N LEU A 479 -9.23 20.04 4.89
CA LEU A 479 -10.23 19.78 5.93
C LEU A 479 -11.33 18.94 5.25
N HIS A 480 -11.80 17.86 5.88
CA HIS A 480 -12.71 16.88 5.25
C HIS A 480 -13.87 16.53 6.19
N ILE A 481 -15.03 16.19 5.61
CA ILE A 481 -16.31 16.16 6.32
C ILE A 481 -16.93 14.78 6.47
N GLU A 482 -17.23 14.37 7.70
CA GLU A 482 -18.10 13.22 8.03
C GLU A 482 -19.57 13.58 7.81
N LEU A 483 -20.35 12.55 7.51
CA LEU A 483 -21.81 12.58 7.62
C LEU A 483 -22.21 11.23 8.19
N ARG A 484 -22.77 11.20 9.40
CA ARG A 484 -23.39 9.98 9.93
C ARG A 484 -24.77 9.82 9.29
N PHE A 485 -25.15 8.58 9.05
CA PHE A 485 -26.52 8.22 8.66
C PHE A 485 -26.87 6.98 9.45
N ALA A 486 -27.88 7.07 10.32
CA ALA A 486 -28.47 5.88 10.92
C ALA A 486 -29.57 5.41 9.97
N ASP A 487 -29.39 4.25 9.35
CA ASP A 487 -30.35 3.69 8.40
C ASP A 487 -31.72 3.45 9.08
N GLY A 488 -32.76 3.52 8.24
CA GLY A 488 -34.12 3.08 8.52
C GLY A 488 -34.48 1.95 7.57
#